data_AF-A0A6I2L2R7-F1
#
_entry.id   AF-A0A6I2L2R7-F1
#
_cell.length_a   1.000
_cell.length_b   1.000
_cell.length_c   1.000
_cell.angle_alpha   90.00
_cell.angle_beta   90.00
_cell.angle_gamma   90.00
#
_symmetry.space_group_name_H-M   'P 1'
#
loop_
_entity.id
_entity.type
_entity.pdbx_description
1 polymer ?
#
loop_
_entity_poly.entity_id
_entity_poly.type
_entity_poly.pdbx_seq_one_letter_code
_entity_poly.pdbx_strand_id
1 'polypeptide(L)'
;MNSLEERIQRCELENASLRKKISQQNKIWIFGLLLMLAGGSIANVGLKQEVFESIKAKEIVVVDSTGTVRARVSGDLPDAVMANGRVSKRGSKAAGVMLYDEQGIERGGYVTQDEGSNVMLTLDSKYRQSALFVAGPEEQSQASALRLWNKGGAIELRSDQSGPRLTVTDSQKVKMQQPEVSPSSDLCAEYKKVEQPNLGRQYCQGRFTEKACNACLAN
;
A
#
# COMPACT_ATOMS: atom_id res chain seq x y z
N MET A 1 59.21 -56.31 48.43
CA MET A 1 59.08 -54.85 48.35
C MET A 1 59.75 -54.45 47.03
N ASN A 2 59.09 -54.24 45.88
CA ASN A 2 58.24 -53.06 45.64
C ASN A 2 57.45 -53.04 44.31
N SER A 3 56.89 -54.17 43.84
CA SER A 3 55.98 -54.14 42.67
C SER A 3 54.63 -53.46 42.99
N LEU A 4 54.17 -53.51 44.24
CA LEU A 4 52.88 -52.94 44.64
C LEU A 4 52.96 -51.41 44.84
N GLU A 5 54.03 -50.92 45.46
CA GLU A 5 54.24 -49.49 45.71
C GLU A 5 54.38 -48.70 44.41
N GLU A 6 55.13 -49.22 43.42
CA GLU A 6 55.24 -48.59 42.10
C GLU A 6 53.89 -48.49 41.36
N ARG A 7 53.03 -49.50 41.52
CA ARG A 7 51.69 -49.51 40.93
C ARG A 7 50.76 -48.51 41.61
N ILE A 8 50.87 -48.36 42.93
CA ILE A 8 50.10 -47.38 43.70
C ILE A 8 50.54 -45.95 43.32
N GLN A 9 51.84 -45.67 43.30
CA GLN A 9 52.36 -44.36 42.90
C GLN A 9 51.98 -43.99 41.46
N ARG A 10 52.02 -44.95 40.52
CA ARG A 10 51.57 -44.73 39.14
C ARG A 10 50.07 -44.41 39.08
N CYS A 11 49.25 -45.11 39.86
CA CYS A 11 47.82 -44.85 39.95
C CYS A 11 47.50 -43.47 40.55
N GLU A 12 48.26 -43.03 41.56
CA GLU A 12 48.12 -41.70 42.16
C GLU A 12 48.49 -40.58 41.18
N LEU A 13 49.57 -40.75 40.43
CA LEU A 13 50.00 -39.81 39.39
C LEU A 13 48.98 -39.73 38.25
N GLU A 14 48.47 -40.87 37.79
CA GLU A 14 47.41 -40.92 36.77
C GLU A 14 46.12 -40.24 37.27
N ASN A 15 45.69 -40.52 38.50
CA ASN A 15 44.54 -39.87 39.11
C ASN A 15 44.71 -38.34 39.24
N ALA A 16 45.90 -37.87 39.64
CA ALA A 16 46.19 -36.44 39.72
C ALA A 16 46.13 -35.79 38.32
N SER A 17 46.62 -36.48 37.29
CA SER A 17 46.56 -36.00 35.90
C SER A 17 45.12 -35.95 35.37
N LEU A 18 44.30 -36.94 35.69
CA LEU A 18 42.90 -37.03 35.28
C LEU A 18 42.06 -35.93 35.94
N ARG A 19 42.28 -35.66 37.23
CA ARG A 19 41.61 -34.55 37.94
C ARG A 19 41.91 -33.19 37.31
N LYS A 20 43.15 -32.95 36.87
CA LYS A 20 43.51 -31.72 36.15
C LYS A 20 42.81 -31.61 34.80
N LYS A 21 42.76 -32.71 34.01
CA LYS A 21 42.08 -32.74 32.71
C LYS A 21 40.58 -32.52 32.84
N ILE A 22 39.92 -33.15 33.81
CA ILE A 22 38.49 -32.98 34.09
C ILE A 22 38.19 -31.54 34.53
N SER A 23 39.03 -30.96 35.40
CA SER A 23 38.86 -29.55 35.82
C SER A 23 38.99 -28.58 34.64
N GLN A 24 39.93 -28.82 33.72
CA GLN A 24 40.10 -28.01 32.52
C GLN A 24 38.90 -28.16 31.56
N GLN A 25 38.42 -29.38 31.34
CA GLN A 25 37.24 -29.62 30.51
C GLN A 25 35.99 -28.96 31.11
N ASN A 26 35.77 -29.06 32.43
CA ASN A 26 34.64 -28.41 33.09
C ASN A 26 34.69 -26.89 32.95
N LYS A 27 35.87 -26.28 33.06
CA LYS A 27 36.03 -24.83 32.83
C LYS A 27 35.67 -24.44 31.39
N ILE A 28 36.09 -25.24 30.40
CA ILE A 28 35.75 -25.01 28.98
C ILE A 28 34.23 -25.12 28.76
N TRP A 29 33.60 -26.17 29.31
CA TRP A 29 32.15 -26.36 29.20
C TRP A 29 31.35 -25.25 29.89
N ILE A 30 31.76 -24.83 31.10
CA ILE A 30 31.11 -23.73 31.82
C ILE A 30 31.28 -22.42 31.07
N PHE A 31 32.47 -22.14 30.52
CA PHE A 31 32.71 -20.94 29.72
C PHE A 31 31.88 -20.92 28.44
N GLY A 32 31.77 -22.06 27.73
CA GLY A 32 30.92 -22.21 26.56
C GLY A 32 29.42 -22.01 26.88
N LEU A 33 28.96 -22.54 28.01
CA LEU A 33 27.58 -22.36 28.49
C LEU A 33 27.29 -20.88 28.82
N LEU A 34 28.22 -20.19 29.49
CA LEU A 34 28.10 -18.76 29.80
C LEU A 34 28.06 -17.90 28.53
N LEU A 35 28.86 -18.24 27.52
CA LEU A 35 28.81 -17.56 26.21
C LEU A 35 27.47 -17.75 25.49
N MET A 36 26.88 -18.95 25.55
CA MET A 36 25.54 -19.19 24.98
C MET A 36 24.44 -18.41 25.72
N LEU A 37 24.48 -18.37 27.05
CA LEU A 37 23.51 -17.61 27.86
C LEU A 37 23.64 -16.09 27.63
N ALA A 38 24.87 -15.58 27.50
CA ALA A 38 25.11 -14.18 27.15
C ALA A 38 24.65 -13.87 25.72
N GLY A 39 24.88 -14.77 24.75
CA GLY A 39 24.43 -14.62 23.37
C GLY A 39 22.91 -14.63 23.20
N GLY A 40 22.19 -15.46 23.99
CA GLY A 40 20.72 -15.51 24.00
C GLY A 40 20.06 -14.24 24.52
N SER A 41 20.79 -13.42 25.29
CA SER A 41 20.29 -12.15 25.85
C SER A 41 20.32 -10.99 24.84
N ILE A 42 20.98 -11.16 23.68
CA ILE A 42 21.11 -10.12 22.64
C ILE A 42 19.96 -10.19 21.61
N ALA A 43 19.11 -11.22 21.64
CA ALA A 43 17.95 -11.32 20.75
C ALA A 43 16.74 -10.47 21.20
N ASN A 44 16.74 -10.00 22.44
CA ASN A 44 15.75 -9.06 22.98
C ASN A 44 16.41 -7.70 23.26
N VAL A 45 17.14 -7.15 22.27
CA VAL A 45 17.38 -5.71 22.25
C VAL A 45 16.02 -5.08 22.08
N GLY A 46 15.40 -4.74 23.22
CA GLY A 46 14.26 -3.85 23.26
C GLY A 46 14.62 -2.66 22.40
N LEU A 47 13.89 -2.49 21.31
CA LEU A 47 14.01 -1.34 20.42
C LEU A 47 13.87 -0.12 21.33
N LYS A 48 15.00 0.53 21.64
CA LYS A 48 14.97 1.88 22.14
C LYS A 48 14.14 2.67 21.15
N GLN A 49 13.33 3.59 21.67
CA GLN A 49 12.56 4.52 20.87
C GLN A 49 13.57 5.48 20.20
N GLU A 50 14.22 4.99 19.15
CA GLU A 50 15.17 5.73 18.34
C GLU A 50 14.38 6.70 17.46
N VAL A 51 14.76 7.97 17.52
CA VAL A 51 14.23 8.98 16.60
C VAL A 51 15.17 9.03 15.41
N PHE A 52 14.70 8.60 14.26
CA PHE A 52 15.44 8.70 13.00
C PHE A 52 15.11 10.03 12.33
N GLU A 53 16.14 10.76 11.87
CA GLU A 53 15.95 11.96 11.05
C GLU A 53 15.35 11.61 9.67
N SER A 54 15.71 10.46 9.12
CA SER A 54 15.17 9.97 7.85
C SER A 54 15.11 8.44 7.81
N ILE A 55 14.11 7.92 7.10
CA ILE A 55 13.94 6.48 6.84
C ILE A 55 13.89 6.30 5.33
N LYS A 56 14.87 5.57 4.77
CA LYS A 56 14.84 5.14 3.37
C LYS A 56 14.45 3.68 3.31
N ALA A 57 13.25 3.40 2.82
CA ALA A 57 12.71 2.06 2.70
C ALA A 57 12.04 1.88 1.34
N LYS A 58 11.98 0.64 0.85
CA LYS A 58 11.10 0.28 -0.27
C LYS A 58 9.64 0.19 0.18
N GLU A 59 9.45 -0.30 1.39
CA GLU A 59 8.15 -0.53 2.00
C GLU A 59 8.23 -0.39 3.53
N ILE A 60 7.20 0.20 4.11
CA ILE A 60 6.91 0.21 5.55
C ILE A 60 5.52 -0.39 5.73
N VAL A 61 5.41 -1.49 6.49
CA VAL A 61 4.15 -2.18 6.76
C VAL A 61 3.82 -2.06 8.25
N VAL A 62 2.65 -1.51 8.56
CA VAL A 62 2.11 -1.47 9.93
C VAL A 62 1.17 -2.65 10.09
N VAL A 63 1.44 -3.49 11.09
CA VAL A 63 0.62 -4.64 11.46
C VAL A 63 0.03 -4.44 12.85
N ASP A 64 -1.18 -4.93 13.08
CA ASP A 64 -1.77 -4.96 14.42
C ASP A 64 -1.32 -6.18 15.24
N SER A 65 -1.85 -6.31 16.47
CA SER A 65 -1.50 -7.40 17.39
C SER A 65 -1.87 -8.81 16.88
N THR A 66 -2.72 -8.91 15.86
CA THR A 66 -3.11 -10.18 15.23
C THR A 66 -2.26 -10.51 14.00
N GLY A 67 -1.32 -9.63 13.64
CA GLY A 67 -0.53 -9.74 12.42
C GLY A 67 -1.23 -9.20 11.17
N THR A 68 -2.38 -8.55 11.32
CA THR A 68 -3.14 -8.00 10.19
C THR A 68 -2.54 -6.67 9.75
N VAL A 69 -2.29 -6.51 8.44
CA VAL A 69 -1.81 -5.25 7.88
C VAL A 69 -2.87 -4.16 8.04
N ARG A 70 -2.48 -3.00 8.59
CA ARG A 70 -3.34 -1.83 8.82
C ARG A 70 -2.98 -0.64 7.96
N ALA A 71 -1.70 -0.50 7.63
CA ALA A 71 -1.23 0.51 6.70
C ALA A 71 0.02 0.02 5.96
N ARG A 72 0.21 0.52 4.75
CA ARG A 72 1.40 0.28 3.94
C ARG A 72 1.86 1.59 3.33
N VAL A 73 3.14 1.91 3.45
CA VAL A 73 3.81 2.97 2.68
C VAL A 73 4.78 2.27 1.73
N SER A 74 4.56 2.33 0.42
CA SER A 74 5.40 1.62 -0.55
C SER A 74 5.69 2.46 -1.78
N GLY A 75 6.87 2.27 -2.37
CA GLY A 75 7.20 2.75 -3.71
C GLY A 75 6.60 1.91 -4.84
N ASP A 76 6.07 0.72 -4.53
CA ASP A 76 5.39 -0.18 -5.45
C ASP A 76 4.23 -0.87 -4.71
N LEU A 77 3.04 -0.32 -4.83
CA LEU A 77 1.85 -0.81 -4.11
C LEU A 77 1.25 -2.03 -4.81
N PRO A 78 0.89 -3.09 -4.07
CA PRO A 78 0.26 -4.28 -4.66
C PRO A 78 -1.14 -3.95 -5.16
N ASP A 79 -1.69 -4.80 -6.02
CA ASP A 79 -3.09 -4.72 -6.44
C ASP A 79 -4.06 -4.80 -5.24
N ALA A 80 -5.20 -4.12 -5.35
CA ALA A 80 -6.20 -4.08 -4.30
C ALA A 80 -6.96 -5.41 -4.22
N VAL A 81 -7.16 -5.92 -3.01
CA VAL A 81 -7.97 -7.13 -2.76
C VAL A 81 -9.23 -6.73 -2.01
N MET A 82 -10.38 -6.97 -2.64
CA MET A 82 -11.70 -6.67 -2.08
C MET A 82 -12.14 -7.78 -1.12
N ALA A 83 -13.14 -7.51 -0.26
CA ALA A 83 -13.61 -8.47 0.73
C ALA A 83 -14.18 -9.79 0.16
N ASN A 84 -14.53 -9.83 -1.11
CA ASN A 84 -14.96 -11.04 -1.81
C ASN A 84 -13.80 -11.81 -2.48
N GLY A 85 -12.54 -11.46 -2.19
CA GLY A 85 -11.35 -12.05 -2.79
C GLY A 85 -11.07 -11.56 -4.22
N ARG A 86 -11.90 -10.66 -4.78
CA ARG A 86 -11.64 -10.09 -6.10
C ARG A 86 -10.42 -9.17 -6.05
N VAL A 87 -9.46 -9.45 -6.92
CA VAL A 87 -8.34 -8.56 -7.17
C VAL A 87 -8.76 -7.46 -8.14
N SER A 88 -8.54 -6.21 -7.76
CA SER A 88 -8.72 -5.03 -8.60
C SER A 88 -7.35 -4.49 -8.95
N LYS A 89 -6.98 -4.62 -10.23
CA LYS A 89 -5.72 -4.06 -10.74
C LYS A 89 -5.70 -2.54 -10.60
N ARG A 90 -4.55 -1.96 -10.26
CA ARG A 90 -4.40 -0.49 -10.13
C ARG A 90 -4.41 0.27 -11.47
N GLY A 91 -4.33 -0.45 -12.60
CA GLY A 91 -4.28 0.14 -13.94
C GLY A 91 -2.87 0.60 -14.34
N SER A 92 -2.14 1.20 -13.41
CA SER A 92 -0.72 1.57 -13.53
C SER A 92 0.02 1.22 -12.23
N LYS A 93 1.36 1.29 -12.26
CA LYS A 93 2.16 1.31 -11.03
C LYS A 93 1.80 2.52 -10.17
N ALA A 94 1.83 2.33 -8.86
CA ALA A 94 1.48 3.34 -7.90
C ALA A 94 2.37 3.27 -6.65
N ALA A 95 2.66 4.44 -6.09
CA ALA A 95 3.40 4.61 -4.84
C ALA A 95 2.57 5.45 -3.85
N GLY A 96 2.83 5.31 -2.56
CA GLY A 96 2.17 6.12 -1.53
C GLY A 96 1.71 5.30 -0.33
N VAL A 97 0.61 5.74 0.28
CA VAL A 97 0.05 5.18 1.53
C VAL A 97 -1.27 4.49 1.25
N MET A 98 -1.41 3.25 1.72
CA MET A 98 -2.65 2.47 1.68
C MET A 98 -3.11 2.11 3.08
N LEU A 99 -4.42 2.17 3.30
CA LEU A 99 -5.06 1.90 4.58
C LEU A 99 -5.92 0.63 4.47
N TYR A 100 -5.90 -0.17 5.53
CA TYR A 100 -6.59 -1.46 5.58
C TYR A 100 -7.45 -1.57 6.85
N ASP A 101 -8.54 -2.33 6.76
CA ASP A 101 -9.41 -2.63 7.89
C ASP A 101 -8.92 -3.84 8.72
N GLU A 102 -9.72 -4.25 9.71
CA GLU A 102 -9.41 -5.34 10.64
C GLU A 102 -9.40 -6.74 10.02
N GLN A 103 -9.82 -6.87 8.76
CA GLN A 103 -9.64 -8.09 7.98
C GLN A 103 -8.53 -7.95 6.93
N GLY A 104 -7.78 -6.85 6.95
CA GLY A 104 -6.74 -6.57 5.96
C GLY A 104 -7.30 -6.17 4.59
N ILE A 105 -8.56 -5.70 4.52
CA ILE A 105 -9.18 -5.23 3.28
C ILE A 105 -8.88 -3.76 3.06
N GLU A 106 -8.47 -3.40 1.84
CA GLU A 106 -8.15 -2.03 1.45
C GLU A 106 -9.35 -1.09 1.64
N ARG A 107 -9.14 0.05 2.31
CA ARG A 107 -10.14 1.08 2.63
C ARG A 107 -9.87 2.44 1.98
N GLY A 108 -8.87 2.50 1.11
CA GLY A 108 -8.43 3.70 0.41
C GLY A 108 -6.98 4.06 0.73
N GLY A 109 -6.52 5.18 0.20
CA GLY A 109 -5.13 5.61 0.34
C GLY A 109 -4.85 6.97 -0.28
N TYR A 110 -3.61 7.41 -0.11
CA TYR A 110 -3.05 8.60 -0.75
C TYR A 110 -1.89 8.16 -1.63
N VAL A 111 -2.06 8.24 -2.95
CA VAL A 111 -1.19 7.57 -3.91
C VAL A 111 -0.84 8.47 -5.09
N THR A 112 0.31 8.22 -5.69
CA THR A 112 0.73 8.75 -6.99
C THR A 112 0.82 7.61 -8.00
N GLN A 113 0.48 7.87 -9.26
CA GLN A 113 0.64 6.91 -10.35
C GLN A 113 1.85 7.26 -11.23
N ASP A 114 2.57 6.25 -11.68
CA ASP A 114 3.69 6.41 -12.62
C ASP A 114 3.20 6.88 -13.99
N GLU A 115 2.00 6.45 -14.40
CA GLU A 115 1.37 6.83 -15.66
C GLU A 115 0.31 7.89 -15.42
N GLY A 116 0.35 8.96 -16.22
CA GLY A 116 -0.57 10.09 -16.10
C GLY A 116 -0.27 11.02 -14.91
N SER A 117 0.72 10.72 -14.06
CA SER A 117 1.23 11.59 -12.99
C SER A 117 0.14 12.19 -12.08
N ASN A 118 -0.91 11.41 -11.84
CA ASN A 118 -2.00 11.82 -10.96
C ASN A 118 -1.62 11.56 -9.50
N VAL A 119 -2.02 12.49 -8.62
CA VAL A 119 -2.08 12.25 -7.18
C VAL A 119 -3.54 12.08 -6.77
N MET A 120 -3.82 11.05 -5.97
CA MET A 120 -5.16 10.64 -5.61
C MET A 120 -5.28 10.37 -4.11
N LEU A 121 -6.36 10.85 -3.51
CA LEU A 121 -6.87 10.41 -2.22
C LEU A 121 -8.17 9.65 -2.46
N THR A 122 -8.22 8.39 -2.03
CA THR A 122 -9.38 7.51 -2.22
C THR A 122 -9.99 7.10 -0.89
N LEU A 123 -11.30 6.91 -0.87
CA LEU A 123 -12.01 6.27 0.24
C LEU A 123 -12.85 5.12 -0.30
N ASP A 124 -12.58 3.94 0.25
CA ASP A 124 -13.17 2.70 -0.21
C ASP A 124 -14.04 2.07 0.87
N SER A 125 -15.20 1.58 0.45
CA SER A 125 -15.91 0.53 1.17
C SER A 125 -15.21 -0.81 0.92
N LYS A 126 -15.55 -1.84 1.68
CA LYS A 126 -15.00 -3.21 1.50
C LYS A 126 -15.21 -3.81 0.09
N TYR A 127 -16.07 -3.20 -0.73
CA TYR A 127 -16.50 -3.73 -2.02
C TYR A 127 -16.27 -2.78 -3.19
N ARG A 128 -16.00 -1.50 -2.94
CA ARG A 128 -15.88 -0.45 -3.97
C ARG A 128 -15.35 0.86 -3.40
N GLN A 129 -14.71 1.63 -4.27
CA GLN A 129 -14.46 3.05 -4.05
C GLN A 129 -15.75 3.84 -3.95
N SER A 130 -15.78 4.79 -3.02
CA SER A 130 -16.93 5.67 -2.74
C SER A 130 -16.56 7.15 -2.85
N ALA A 131 -15.28 7.50 -2.73
CA ALA A 131 -14.78 8.84 -2.96
C ALA A 131 -13.41 8.83 -3.66
N LEU A 132 -13.16 9.87 -4.44
CA LEU A 132 -11.89 10.18 -5.07
C LEU A 132 -11.68 11.69 -5.04
N PHE A 133 -10.53 12.11 -4.56
CA PHE A 133 -10.01 13.44 -4.78
C PHE A 133 -8.72 13.31 -5.58
N VAL A 134 -8.64 13.96 -6.74
CA VAL A 134 -7.54 13.81 -7.68
C VAL A 134 -7.04 15.16 -8.15
N ALA A 135 -5.73 15.27 -8.31
CA ALA A 135 -5.09 16.32 -9.09
C ALA A 135 -4.26 15.66 -10.21
N GLY A 136 -4.48 16.13 -11.42
CA GLY A 136 -3.76 15.70 -12.61
C GLY A 136 -2.46 16.46 -12.82
N PRO A 137 -1.68 16.07 -13.85
CA PRO A 137 -0.38 16.66 -14.12
C PRO A 137 -0.51 18.13 -14.53
N GLU A 138 0.46 18.93 -14.08
CA GLU A 138 0.51 20.38 -14.24
C GLU A 138 0.68 20.81 -15.71
N GLU A 139 1.24 19.95 -16.58
CA GLU A 139 1.72 20.37 -17.90
C GLU A 139 0.64 20.65 -18.96
N GLN A 140 -0.56 20.06 -18.87
CA GLN A 140 -1.60 20.31 -19.90
C GLN A 140 -2.96 20.73 -19.38
N SER A 141 -3.42 20.28 -18.20
CA SER A 141 -4.83 20.47 -17.82
C SER A 141 -5.06 21.17 -16.50
N GLN A 142 -4.06 21.20 -15.59
CA GLN A 142 -4.21 21.63 -14.19
C GLN A 142 -5.52 21.11 -13.56
N ALA A 143 -5.92 19.91 -13.97
CA ALA A 143 -7.24 19.42 -13.66
C ALA A 143 -7.28 18.89 -12.23
N SER A 144 -8.33 19.22 -11.50
CA SER A 144 -8.64 18.62 -10.21
C SER A 144 -10.10 18.23 -10.12
N ALA A 145 -10.38 17.15 -9.40
CA ALA A 145 -11.75 16.71 -9.17
C ALA A 145 -11.91 16.06 -7.80
N LEU A 146 -12.99 16.40 -7.11
CA LEU A 146 -13.53 15.66 -5.98
C LEU A 146 -14.82 14.99 -6.42
N ARG A 147 -14.90 13.67 -6.31
CA ARG A 147 -16.08 12.90 -6.67
C ARG A 147 -16.50 12.02 -5.49
N LEU A 148 -17.79 12.03 -5.20
CA LEU A 148 -18.46 11.13 -4.25
C LEU A 148 -19.52 10.34 -5.01
N TRP A 149 -19.55 9.01 -4.88
CA TRP A 149 -20.51 8.19 -5.63
C TRP A 149 -20.97 6.96 -4.88
N ASN A 150 -22.14 6.47 -5.29
CA ASN A 150 -22.73 5.24 -4.83
C ASN A 150 -23.35 4.46 -6.01
N LYS A 151 -24.32 3.56 -5.77
CA LYS A 151 -24.94 2.76 -6.85
C LYS A 151 -25.95 3.59 -7.67
N GLY A 152 -26.55 4.61 -7.07
CA GLY A 152 -27.63 5.40 -7.65
C GLY A 152 -27.19 6.69 -8.33
N GLY A 153 -25.96 7.15 -8.08
CA GLY A 153 -25.48 8.41 -8.67
C GLY A 153 -24.15 8.88 -8.11
N ALA A 154 -23.77 10.08 -8.51
CA ALA A 154 -22.56 10.75 -8.06
C ALA A 154 -22.75 12.27 -7.95
N ILE A 155 -21.90 12.88 -7.13
CA ILE A 155 -21.67 14.32 -7.07
C ILE A 155 -20.19 14.53 -7.37
N GLU A 156 -19.89 15.47 -8.26
CA GLU A 156 -18.53 15.81 -8.67
C GLU A 156 -18.33 17.34 -8.61
N LEU A 157 -17.27 17.77 -7.93
CA LEU A 157 -16.68 19.10 -8.08
C LEU A 157 -15.45 18.93 -8.96
N ARG A 158 -15.33 19.73 -10.01
CA ARG A 158 -14.23 19.63 -10.96
C ARG A 158 -13.77 20.99 -11.42
N SER A 159 -12.48 21.14 -11.63
CA SER A 159 -11.86 22.27 -12.32
C SER A 159 -10.92 21.71 -13.38
N ASP A 160 -11.16 22.01 -14.64
CA ASP A 160 -10.34 21.59 -15.78
C ASP A 160 -10.45 22.63 -16.92
N GLN A 161 -9.94 22.31 -18.11
CA GLN A 161 -9.99 23.19 -19.28
C GLN A 161 -11.40 23.58 -19.73
N SER A 162 -12.42 22.77 -19.44
CA SER A 162 -13.83 23.13 -19.73
C SER A 162 -14.39 24.12 -18.70
N GLY A 163 -13.69 24.34 -17.59
CA GLY A 163 -14.05 25.27 -16.53
C GLY A 163 -14.50 24.59 -15.23
N PRO A 164 -14.55 25.35 -14.12
CA PRO A 164 -14.99 24.85 -12.83
C PRO A 164 -16.49 24.54 -12.83
N ARG A 165 -16.89 23.42 -12.21
CA ARG A 165 -18.29 22.98 -12.17
C ARG A 165 -18.60 22.05 -11.00
N LEU A 166 -19.85 22.11 -10.56
CA LEU A 166 -20.54 21.08 -9.79
C LEU A 166 -21.40 20.26 -10.76
N THR A 167 -21.27 18.93 -10.74
CA THR A 167 -22.07 18.01 -11.55
C THR A 167 -22.75 16.98 -10.64
N VAL A 168 -24.05 16.76 -10.84
CA VAL A 168 -24.83 15.70 -10.20
C VAL A 168 -25.30 14.72 -11.26
N THR A 169 -25.00 13.45 -11.09
CA THR A 169 -25.40 12.37 -12.00
C THR A 169 -26.28 11.35 -11.29
N ASP A 170 -27.26 10.78 -11.99
CA ASP A 170 -27.86 9.52 -11.56
C ASP A 170 -27.07 8.34 -12.16
N SER A 171 -27.64 7.13 -12.15
CA SER A 171 -27.01 5.93 -12.71
C SER A 171 -26.82 5.97 -14.23
N GLN A 172 -27.42 6.93 -14.94
CA GLN A 172 -27.44 6.98 -16.40
C GLN A 172 -26.85 8.27 -16.98
N LYS A 173 -27.17 9.44 -16.40
CA LYS A 173 -26.82 10.73 -16.99
C LYS A 173 -26.69 11.88 -15.98
N VAL A 174 -26.09 12.97 -16.45
CA VAL A 174 -26.09 14.27 -15.75
C VAL A 174 -27.53 14.75 -15.57
N LYS A 175 -27.90 15.07 -14.31
CA LYS A 175 -29.17 15.71 -13.94
C LYS A 175 -29.03 17.21 -13.76
N MET A 176 -27.86 17.63 -13.28
CA MET A 176 -27.56 19.03 -12.99
C MET A 176 -26.07 19.26 -13.21
N GLN A 177 -25.75 20.40 -13.80
CA GLN A 177 -24.39 20.91 -13.90
C GLN A 177 -24.40 22.43 -13.74
N GLN A 178 -23.55 22.97 -12.86
CA GLN A 178 -23.49 24.40 -12.57
C GLN A 178 -22.04 24.89 -12.42
N PRO A 179 -21.60 25.89 -13.24
CA PRO A 179 -22.23 26.28 -14.50
C PRO A 179 -22.26 25.11 -15.49
N GLU A 180 -23.18 25.14 -16.46
CA GLU A 180 -23.10 24.24 -17.60
C GLU A 180 -21.82 24.54 -18.40
N VAL A 181 -21.09 23.49 -18.75
CA VAL A 181 -19.89 23.60 -19.61
C VAL A 181 -20.07 22.72 -20.84
N SER A 182 -19.35 23.06 -21.91
CA SER A 182 -19.29 22.22 -23.11
C SER A 182 -18.02 21.37 -23.14
N PRO A 183 -18.07 20.15 -23.71
CA PRO A 183 -16.87 19.39 -23.99
C PRO A 183 -15.95 20.18 -24.93
N SER A 184 -14.64 20.02 -24.78
CA SER A 184 -13.68 20.55 -25.75
C SER A 184 -13.82 19.86 -27.11
N SER A 185 -13.28 20.48 -28.16
CA SER A 185 -13.23 19.91 -29.51
C SER A 185 -12.59 18.52 -29.53
N ASP A 186 -11.52 18.34 -28.77
CA ASP A 186 -10.75 17.09 -28.72
C ASP A 186 -11.56 15.99 -28.05
N LEU A 187 -12.25 16.30 -26.95
CA LEU A 187 -13.18 15.36 -26.30
C LEU A 187 -14.33 14.98 -27.22
N CYS A 188 -14.87 15.93 -28.00
CA CYS A 188 -15.90 15.63 -28.99
C CYS A 188 -15.41 14.71 -30.09
N ALA A 189 -14.17 14.89 -30.57
CA ALA A 189 -13.56 14.00 -31.55
C ALA A 189 -13.40 12.58 -30.98
N GLU A 190 -12.94 12.45 -29.73
CA GLU A 190 -12.82 11.16 -29.05
C GLU A 190 -14.17 10.44 -28.90
N TYR A 191 -15.24 11.16 -28.52
CA TYR A 191 -16.56 10.55 -28.43
C TYR A 191 -17.10 10.05 -29.77
N LYS A 192 -16.75 10.70 -30.88
CA LYS A 192 -17.16 10.28 -32.24
C LYS A 192 -16.37 9.07 -32.75
N LYS A 193 -15.13 8.89 -32.30
CA LYS A 193 -14.28 7.74 -32.68
C LYS A 193 -14.73 6.41 -32.09
N VAL A 194 -15.63 6.43 -31.10
CA VAL A 194 -16.11 5.21 -30.46
C VAL A 194 -16.98 4.40 -31.43
N GLU A 195 -16.44 3.30 -31.93
CA GLU A 195 -17.10 2.43 -32.94
C GLU A 195 -18.39 1.78 -32.44
N GLN A 196 -18.51 1.55 -31.12
CA GLN A 196 -19.71 0.94 -30.56
C GLN A 196 -20.91 1.89 -30.63
N PRO A 197 -22.05 1.45 -31.20
CA PRO A 197 -23.24 2.30 -31.32
C PRO A 197 -23.64 2.93 -29.99
N ASN A 198 -23.87 4.25 -29.99
CA ASN A 198 -24.30 5.05 -28.85
C ASN A 198 -23.34 5.15 -27.65
N LEU A 199 -22.21 4.44 -27.64
CA LEU A 199 -21.31 4.45 -26.49
C LEU A 199 -20.63 5.82 -26.31
N GLY A 200 -20.25 6.48 -27.40
CA GLY A 200 -19.74 7.86 -27.35
C GLY A 200 -20.75 8.85 -26.75
N ARG A 201 -22.03 8.71 -27.10
CA ARG A 201 -23.12 9.52 -26.51
C ARG A 201 -23.30 9.21 -25.02
N GLN A 202 -23.25 7.94 -24.62
CA GLN A 202 -23.33 7.55 -23.21
C GLN A 202 -22.17 8.14 -22.38
N TYR A 203 -20.94 8.07 -22.90
CA TYR A 203 -19.79 8.70 -22.23
C TYR A 203 -19.92 10.21 -22.10
N CYS A 204 -20.43 10.88 -23.14
CA CYS A 204 -20.71 12.30 -23.07
C CYS A 204 -21.79 12.62 -22.03
N GLN A 205 -22.94 11.93 -22.07
CA GLN A 205 -24.07 12.18 -21.18
C GLN A 205 -23.78 11.83 -19.71
N GLY A 206 -22.75 11.02 -19.46
CA GLY A 206 -22.23 10.77 -18.11
C GLY A 206 -21.39 11.91 -17.53
N ARG A 207 -20.98 12.90 -18.35
CA ARG A 207 -20.07 14.00 -17.95
C ARG A 207 -20.60 15.40 -18.26
N PHE A 208 -21.46 15.54 -19.26
CA PHE A 208 -22.01 16.80 -19.74
C PHE A 208 -23.53 16.71 -19.90
N THR A 209 -24.19 17.88 -19.96
CA THR A 209 -25.63 17.95 -20.16
C THR A 209 -26.03 17.42 -21.54
N GLU A 210 -27.28 16.96 -21.67
CA GLU A 210 -27.81 16.45 -22.94
C GLU A 210 -27.71 17.50 -24.07
N LYS A 211 -27.95 18.77 -23.75
CA LYS A 211 -27.78 19.92 -24.65
C LYS A 211 -26.34 20.02 -25.16
N ALA A 212 -25.36 19.96 -24.25
CA ALA A 212 -23.94 20.05 -24.61
C ALA A 212 -23.50 18.85 -25.46
N CYS A 213 -23.98 17.64 -25.15
CA CYS A 213 -23.69 16.44 -25.94
C CYS A 213 -24.30 16.46 -27.33
N ASN A 214 -25.52 17.00 -27.49
CA ASN A 214 -26.12 17.15 -28.80
C ASN A 214 -25.31 18.13 -29.66
N ALA A 215 -24.85 19.25 -29.11
CA ALA A 215 -23.98 20.18 -29.83
C ALA A 215 -22.64 19.54 -30.22
N CYS A 216 -22.04 18.77 -29.31
CA CYS A 216 -20.77 18.06 -29.51
C CYS A 216 -20.83 17.00 -30.63
N LEU A 217 -21.94 16.26 -30.71
CA LEU A 217 -22.12 15.10 -31.60
C LEU A 217 -22.90 15.39 -32.89
N ALA A 218 -23.41 16.62 -33.08
CA ALA A 218 -24.22 16.98 -34.24
C ALA A 218 -23.43 17.09 -35.56
N ASN A 219 -22.09 17.05 -35.52
CA ASN A 219 -21.22 17.20 -36.68
C ASN A 219 -20.35 15.96 -36.91
#